data_AF-A0A929D854-F1
#
_entry.id   AF-A0A929D854-F1
#
_cell.length_a   1.000
_cell.length_b   1.000
_cell.length_c   1.000
_cell.angle_alpha   90.00
_cell.angle_beta   90.00
_cell.angle_gamma   90.00
#
_symmetry.space_group_name_H-M   'P 1'
#
loop_
_entity.id
_entity.type
_entity.pdbx_description
1 polymer ?
#
loop_
_entity_poly.entity_id
_entity_poly.type
_entity_poly.pdbx_seq_one_letter_code
_entity_poly.pdbx_strand_id
1 'polypeptide(L)'
;MNEQRQMEIQKALIGWAVEALGRWAEEGYLPVGTPGIAVKWLSNYGLLLSQDWSPDGGRGGQLCSIFSLIRPRPQEDEKMGTVDVPARPLSLEALVSSEEVAPADLWAGFVGEFGRLPEGDGRFETFTHLFRKYAWAVPCTYGEAGISLYEEFKALAALVYASDGAEKPDGKFLLVGGDIPGIQGFVYTITSKGAAKGLRGRSFFLQLLGDAVVRRLMADLELCSCNVVYAAGGNFLLLAPASSEAALEEWQKGFNRDLLDEFEGDLNLALAWEELSQPAVGTSEFADVREQLGKKVAAAKSRRFAEVVEEDGWAALFRPQGQGGLENHCQICQREPRPGEKLLKEETEAGEVVSKCEQCHGFEELARAIARDRLWMIVTEANETIRSEKGWQGTLARLTGFAYHFQHEPSQVSEPGMAYVLNPKHPEESRACCFRFVANVTPHVGRADRRWVSEHHPDLDVLPGERIKDFTLMALQSEGITRVGVLRMDVDNLGAVFGQYLRGSMAQTSALSAALELFFAGHLNRICRDVAAQGRYDNTLYVIYAGGDDLFVVGAWDRMPLLAERVRGDFSAYTGHNPHLTLSGGVTLEGRKFPL
;
A
#
# COMPACT_ATOMS: atom_id res chain seq x y z
N MET A 1 22.78 7.72 -12.37
CA MET A 1 23.33 8.85 -11.60
C MET A 1 24.42 8.37 -10.64
N ASN A 2 25.55 9.09 -10.48
CA ASN A 2 26.59 8.65 -9.53
C ASN A 2 26.21 8.95 -8.05
N GLU A 3 26.79 8.19 -7.13
CA GLU A 3 26.49 8.28 -5.67
C GLU A 3 26.72 9.68 -5.10
N GLN A 4 27.78 10.38 -5.54
CA GLN A 4 28.08 11.72 -5.06
C GLN A 4 26.96 12.70 -5.43
N ARG A 5 26.47 12.66 -6.67
CA ARG A 5 25.38 13.52 -7.14
C ARG A 5 24.08 13.20 -6.43
N GLN A 6 23.79 11.92 -6.21
CA GLN A 6 22.65 11.49 -5.42
C GLN A 6 22.68 12.05 -4.00
N MET A 7 23.84 12.00 -3.32
CA MET A 7 24.01 12.58 -2.00
C MET A 7 23.81 14.11 -1.99
N GLU A 8 24.29 14.82 -3.01
CA GLU A 8 24.05 16.27 -3.16
C GLU A 8 22.57 16.60 -3.30
N ILE A 9 21.85 15.84 -4.13
CA ILE A 9 20.41 15.99 -4.35
C ILE A 9 19.63 15.74 -3.06
N GLN A 10 19.92 14.65 -2.36
CA GLN A 10 19.26 14.32 -1.10
C GLN A 10 19.48 15.42 -0.05
N LYS A 11 20.70 15.95 0.05
CA LYS A 11 21.01 17.10 0.93
C LYS A 11 20.21 18.35 0.57
N ALA A 12 20.14 18.68 -0.73
CA ALA A 12 19.39 19.84 -1.21
C ALA A 12 17.88 19.71 -0.93
N LEU A 13 17.29 18.54 -1.19
CA LEU A 13 15.89 18.24 -0.95
C LEU A 13 15.54 18.28 0.54
N ILE A 14 16.39 17.70 1.41
CA ILE A 14 16.23 17.78 2.86
C ILE A 14 16.27 19.24 3.33
N GLY A 15 17.27 20.01 2.89
CA GLY A 15 17.42 21.42 3.25
C GLY A 15 16.19 22.24 2.88
N TRP A 16 15.69 22.06 1.65
CA TRP A 16 14.46 22.70 1.17
C TRP A 16 13.24 22.35 2.02
N ALA A 17 13.03 21.06 2.31
CA ALA A 17 11.86 20.59 3.04
C ALA A 17 11.82 21.14 4.48
N VAL A 18 12.99 21.14 5.16
CA VAL A 18 13.15 21.72 6.51
C VAL A 18 12.82 23.22 6.49
N GLU A 19 13.37 23.96 5.53
CA GLU A 19 13.13 25.41 5.41
C GLU A 19 11.66 25.73 5.10
N ALA A 20 11.03 24.97 4.22
CA ALA A 20 9.62 25.16 3.85
C ALA A 20 8.69 24.96 5.04
N LEU A 21 8.89 23.89 5.82
CA LEU A 21 8.09 23.62 7.03
C LEU A 21 8.33 24.66 8.12
N GLY A 22 9.60 25.06 8.35
CA GLY A 22 9.94 26.09 9.33
C GLY A 22 9.31 27.45 9.00
N ARG A 23 9.33 27.84 7.72
CA ARG A 23 8.67 29.07 7.27
C ARG A 23 7.15 29.04 7.44
N TRP A 24 6.50 27.92 7.15
CA TRP A 24 5.06 27.77 7.41
C TRP A 24 4.74 27.90 8.91
N ALA A 25 5.61 27.35 9.77
CA ALA A 25 5.48 27.45 11.22
C ALA A 25 5.87 28.83 11.80
N GLU A 26 6.31 29.78 10.97
CA GLU A 26 6.85 31.09 11.37
C GLU A 26 8.13 31.00 12.23
N GLU A 27 8.91 29.95 12.03
CA GLU A 27 10.11 29.63 12.80
C GLU A 27 11.37 29.98 12.01
N GLY A 28 12.17 30.92 12.54
CA GLY A 28 13.31 31.53 11.83
C GLY A 28 14.65 30.81 11.96
N TYR A 29 14.70 29.65 12.62
CA TYR A 29 15.93 28.90 12.87
C TYR A 29 15.93 27.58 12.10
N LEU A 30 17.11 27.13 11.67
CA LEU A 30 17.29 25.79 11.08
C LEU A 30 17.79 24.82 12.15
N PRO A 31 17.23 23.60 12.25
CA PRO A 31 17.69 22.61 13.21
C PRO A 31 19.11 22.15 12.88
N VAL A 32 19.83 21.70 13.91
CA VAL A 32 21.19 21.15 13.77
C VAL A 32 21.17 19.96 12.81
N GLY A 33 22.15 19.88 11.92
CA GLY A 33 22.25 18.81 10.92
C GLY A 33 21.47 19.06 9.63
N THR A 34 20.80 20.22 9.50
CA THR A 34 20.24 20.68 8.23
C THR A 34 21.39 20.93 7.23
N PRO A 35 21.36 20.31 6.04
CA PRO A 35 22.36 20.60 5.01
C PRO A 35 22.35 22.07 4.62
N GLY A 36 23.48 22.58 4.09
CA GLY A 36 23.57 23.95 3.58
C GLY A 36 22.39 24.27 2.64
N ILE A 37 21.78 25.43 2.85
CA ILE A 37 20.47 25.90 2.34
C ILE A 37 20.14 25.44 0.92
N ALA A 38 18.84 25.19 0.69
CA ALA A 38 18.25 24.77 -0.58
C ALA A 38 18.91 25.42 -1.80
N VAL A 39 19.33 24.58 -2.74
CA VAL A 39 20.12 25.06 -3.87
C VAL A 39 19.19 25.75 -4.88
N LYS A 40 19.61 26.92 -5.36
CA LYS A 40 18.85 27.75 -6.31
C LYS A 40 18.30 26.97 -7.52
N TRP A 41 18.96 25.90 -7.97
CA TRP A 41 18.50 25.11 -9.12
C TRP A 41 17.20 24.33 -8.85
N LEU A 42 16.82 24.04 -7.60
CA LEU A 42 15.51 23.43 -7.28
C LEU A 42 14.35 24.31 -7.72
N SER A 43 14.55 25.63 -7.84
CA SER A 43 13.54 26.55 -8.40
C SER A 43 13.14 26.20 -9.84
N ASN A 44 14.06 25.64 -10.64
CA ASN A 44 13.77 25.22 -12.01
C ASN A 44 12.71 24.09 -12.04
N TYR A 45 12.66 23.30 -10.97
CA TYR A 45 11.69 22.21 -10.79
C TYR A 45 10.39 22.71 -10.18
N GLY A 46 10.46 23.62 -9.19
CA GLY A 46 9.26 24.24 -8.60
C GLY A 46 8.40 24.97 -9.62
N LEU A 47 9.02 25.60 -10.63
CA LEU A 47 8.31 26.23 -11.76
C LEU A 47 7.51 25.25 -12.64
N LEU A 48 7.77 23.94 -12.55
CA LEU A 48 6.97 22.92 -13.22
C LEU A 48 5.71 22.54 -12.43
N LEU A 49 5.72 22.75 -11.12
CA LEU A 49 4.58 22.49 -10.24
C LEU A 49 3.62 23.69 -10.21
N SER A 50 4.10 24.90 -10.52
CA SER A 50 3.28 26.12 -10.59
C SER A 50 3.87 27.17 -11.52
N GLN A 51 3.00 27.90 -12.23
CA GLN A 51 3.39 29.07 -13.02
C GLN A 51 3.88 30.25 -12.15
N ASP A 52 3.49 30.29 -10.88
CA ASP A 52 3.82 31.35 -9.91
C ASP A 52 4.61 30.79 -8.70
N TRP A 53 5.54 29.85 -8.94
CA TRP A 53 6.32 29.26 -7.84
C TRP A 53 7.03 30.35 -7.02
N SER A 54 6.56 30.56 -5.80
CA SER A 54 7.04 31.58 -4.88
C SER A 54 7.63 30.92 -3.65
N PRO A 55 8.97 30.79 -3.57
CA PRO A 55 9.60 30.31 -2.35
C PRO A 55 9.34 31.26 -1.19
N ASP A 56 8.99 32.53 -1.42
CA ASP A 56 8.86 33.57 -0.40
C ASP A 56 7.42 33.86 0.05
N GLY A 57 6.43 33.09 -0.43
CA GLY A 57 5.10 33.10 0.20
C GLY A 57 3.92 32.76 -0.71
N GLY A 58 3.32 31.60 -0.46
CA GLY A 58 1.88 31.40 -0.42
C GLY A 58 1.45 31.19 1.03
N ARG A 59 1.08 32.26 1.75
CA ARG A 59 0.38 32.13 3.04
C ARG A 59 -1.11 32.06 2.76
N GLY A 60 -1.78 31.04 3.28
CA GLY A 60 -3.23 31.09 3.40
C GLY A 60 -3.91 29.80 3.83
N GLY A 61 -4.09 29.62 5.14
CA GLY A 61 -5.15 28.79 5.69
C GLY A 61 -4.83 27.32 5.95
N GLN A 62 -5.86 26.58 6.37
CA GLN A 62 -5.84 25.13 6.56
C GLN A 62 -5.77 24.42 5.20
N LEU A 63 -5.18 23.23 5.15
CA LEU A 63 -5.16 22.41 3.94
C LEU A 63 -6.58 21.97 3.59
N CYS A 64 -7.09 22.37 2.43
CA CYS A 64 -8.33 21.83 1.90
C CYS A 64 -8.14 20.37 1.47
N SER A 65 -9.07 19.49 1.83
CA SER A 65 -9.08 18.08 1.40
C SER A 65 -9.18 17.97 -0.12
N ILE A 66 -8.37 17.09 -0.71
CA ILE A 66 -8.37 16.82 -2.15
C ILE A 66 -9.75 16.37 -2.67
N PHE A 67 -10.56 15.70 -1.84
CA PHE A 67 -11.92 15.28 -2.19
C PHE A 67 -12.89 16.45 -2.39
N SER A 68 -12.61 17.61 -1.77
CA SER A 68 -13.40 18.84 -1.96
C SER A 68 -13.25 19.43 -3.36
N LEU A 69 -12.23 19.03 -4.11
CA LEU A 69 -11.96 19.50 -5.46
C LEU A 69 -12.63 18.65 -6.54
N ILE A 70 -13.17 17.48 -6.18
CA ILE A 70 -13.72 16.51 -7.12
C ILE A 70 -15.12 16.94 -7.53
N ARG A 71 -15.30 17.32 -8.81
CA ARG A 71 -16.58 17.81 -9.34
C ARG A 71 -16.86 17.26 -10.75
N PRO A 72 -18.06 16.73 -11.04
CA PRO A 72 -18.43 16.31 -12.38
C PRO A 72 -18.76 17.52 -13.24
N ARG A 73 -17.76 18.04 -13.95
CA ARG A 73 -17.84 19.21 -14.86
C ARG A 73 -18.13 20.55 -14.14
N PRO A 74 -17.62 21.67 -14.66
CA PRO A 74 -17.76 22.99 -14.02
C PRO A 74 -19.16 23.63 -14.14
N GLN A 75 -20.25 22.88 -14.33
CA GLN A 75 -21.58 23.43 -14.68
C GLN A 75 -22.70 23.24 -13.66
N GLU A 76 -22.50 22.55 -12.54
CA GLU A 76 -23.56 22.41 -11.52
C GLU A 76 -23.20 23.16 -10.23
N ASP A 77 -24.03 24.17 -9.91
CA ASP A 77 -24.07 24.95 -8.67
C ASP A 77 -24.51 24.09 -7.46
N GLU A 78 -24.02 22.85 -7.35
CA GLU A 78 -24.17 22.11 -6.10
C GLU A 78 -23.22 22.72 -5.05
N LYS A 79 -23.80 23.26 -3.97
CA LYS A 79 -23.02 23.68 -2.79
C LYS A 79 -22.43 22.44 -2.13
N MET A 80 -21.28 21.99 -2.63
CA MET A 80 -20.49 20.95 -2.00
C MET A 80 -19.75 21.56 -0.80
N GLY A 81 -19.79 20.85 0.34
CA GLY A 81 -19.03 21.23 1.52
C GLY A 81 -17.53 21.13 1.25
N THR A 82 -16.77 22.11 1.73
CA THR A 82 -15.31 22.01 1.80
C THR A 82 -14.93 21.37 3.12
N VAL A 83 -14.03 20.40 3.08
CA VAL A 83 -13.44 19.79 4.28
C VAL A 83 -12.00 20.24 4.39
N ASP A 84 -11.65 20.75 5.56
CA ASP A 84 -10.27 21.08 5.90
C ASP A 84 -9.60 19.90 6.61
N VAL A 85 -8.30 19.73 6.36
CA VAL A 85 -7.46 18.71 6.97
C VAL A 85 -6.72 19.35 8.15
N PRO A 86 -7.00 18.95 9.40
CA PRO A 86 -6.40 19.58 10.57
C PRO A 86 -4.90 19.28 10.64
N ALA A 87 -4.08 20.32 10.84
CA ALA A 87 -2.63 20.19 10.93
C ALA A 87 -2.20 19.45 12.22
N ARG A 88 -1.52 18.32 12.08
CA ARG A 88 -1.06 17.46 13.19
C ARG A 88 -0.09 16.37 12.72
N PRO A 89 0.68 15.72 13.61
CA PRO A 89 1.49 14.57 13.23
C PRO A 89 0.66 13.36 12.79
N LEU A 90 1.02 12.75 11.67
CA LEU A 90 0.33 11.57 11.11
C LEU A 90 0.53 10.34 12.00
N SER A 91 -0.57 9.69 12.39
CA SER A 91 -0.63 8.41 13.11
C SER A 91 -2.04 7.84 12.98
N LEU A 92 -2.27 6.56 13.34
CA LEU A 92 -3.61 5.99 13.26
C LEU A 92 -4.63 6.75 14.12
N GLU A 93 -4.23 7.18 15.33
CA GLU A 93 -5.13 7.93 16.21
C GLU A 93 -5.45 9.32 15.67
N ALA A 94 -4.43 9.97 15.11
CA ALA A 94 -4.52 11.27 14.46
C ALA A 94 -5.06 11.21 13.02
N LEU A 95 -5.71 10.14 12.56
CA LEU A 95 -6.45 10.18 11.29
C LEU A 95 -7.87 10.70 11.44
N VAL A 96 -8.46 10.57 12.64
CA VAL A 96 -9.90 10.80 12.83
C VAL A 96 -10.23 11.85 13.88
N SER A 97 -9.25 12.25 14.68
CA SER A 97 -9.46 13.36 15.61
C SER A 97 -9.70 14.65 14.82
N SER A 98 -10.47 15.59 15.34
CA SER A 98 -10.62 16.92 14.74
C SER A 98 -9.66 17.94 15.37
N GLU A 99 -8.77 17.49 16.26
CA GLU A 99 -7.84 18.36 16.98
C GLU A 99 -6.68 18.77 16.07
N GLU A 100 -6.50 20.08 15.98
CA GLU A 100 -5.38 20.72 15.30
C GLU A 100 -4.31 21.11 16.31
N VAL A 101 -3.05 20.96 15.90
CA VAL A 101 -1.87 21.34 16.68
C VAL A 101 -1.35 22.67 16.16
N ALA A 102 -0.88 23.54 17.06
CA ALA A 102 -0.31 24.82 16.65
C ALA A 102 0.90 24.62 15.71
N PRO A 103 1.10 25.49 14.70
CA PRO A 103 2.24 25.37 13.79
C PRO A 103 3.61 25.25 14.49
N ALA A 104 3.82 26.03 15.56
CA ALA A 104 5.04 25.98 16.36
C ALA A 104 5.25 24.63 17.09
N ASP A 105 4.17 24.01 17.58
CA ASP A 105 4.24 22.70 18.23
C ASP A 105 4.53 21.58 17.21
N LEU A 106 3.95 21.69 16.02
CA LEU A 106 4.22 20.77 14.90
C LEU A 106 5.70 20.86 14.49
N TRP A 107 6.24 22.07 14.39
CA TRP A 107 7.65 22.32 14.12
C TRP A 107 8.57 21.78 15.22
N ALA A 108 8.27 22.06 16.48
CA ALA A 108 9.05 21.57 17.62
C ALA A 108 9.10 20.03 17.65
N GLY A 109 7.98 19.37 17.35
CA GLY A 109 7.89 17.92 17.20
C GLY A 109 8.80 17.40 16.07
N PHE A 110 8.72 18.03 14.89
CA PHE A 110 9.57 17.70 13.75
C PHE A 110 11.06 17.83 14.09
N VAL A 111 11.48 18.98 14.63
CA VAL A 111 12.88 19.25 15.01
C VAL A 111 13.41 18.23 16.01
N GLY A 112 12.59 17.87 17.01
CA GLY A 112 12.96 16.91 18.04
C GLY A 112 13.24 15.49 17.50
N GLU A 113 12.59 15.10 16.40
CA GLU A 113 12.81 13.82 15.72
C GLU A 113 13.85 13.90 14.61
N PHE A 114 13.97 15.04 13.91
CA PHE A 114 14.94 15.26 12.85
C PHE A 114 16.38 15.07 13.32
N GLY A 115 16.71 15.56 14.53
CA GLY A 115 18.03 15.37 15.14
C GLY A 115 18.37 13.92 15.51
N ARG A 116 17.42 12.98 15.36
CA ARG A 116 17.60 11.55 15.67
C ARG A 116 17.61 10.67 14.43
N LEU A 117 17.57 11.26 13.23
CA LEU A 117 17.63 10.50 11.99
C LEU A 117 18.93 9.69 11.92
N PRO A 118 18.88 8.46 11.37
CA PRO A 118 20.08 7.65 11.20
C PRO A 118 21.08 8.34 10.27
N GLU A 119 22.37 8.10 10.50
CA GLU A 119 23.43 8.50 9.58
C GLU A 119 23.65 7.40 8.52
N GLY A 120 24.06 7.80 7.31
CA GLY A 120 24.38 6.86 6.22
C GLY A 120 23.17 6.44 5.38
N ASP A 121 23.20 5.19 4.90
CA ASP A 121 22.22 4.65 3.96
C ASP A 121 20.82 4.60 4.57
N GLY A 122 19.83 4.92 3.74
CA GLY A 122 18.42 4.99 4.15
C GLY A 122 18.03 6.21 5.00
N ARG A 123 18.97 7.13 5.25
CA ARG A 123 18.66 8.43 5.87
C ARG A 123 17.61 9.21 5.08
N PHE A 124 17.70 9.25 3.75
CA PHE A 124 16.76 9.98 2.91
C PHE A 124 15.34 9.37 2.93
N GLU A 125 15.24 8.05 2.95
CA GLU A 125 13.96 7.33 3.06
C GLU A 125 13.31 7.58 4.42
N THR A 126 14.09 7.48 5.49
CA THR A 126 13.64 7.77 6.86
C THR A 126 13.22 9.24 6.98
N PHE A 127 13.98 10.16 6.38
CA PHE A 127 13.59 11.57 6.31
C PHE A 127 12.27 11.78 5.56
N THR A 128 12.07 11.11 4.43
CA THR A 128 10.84 11.22 3.64
C THR A 128 9.61 10.83 4.46
N HIS A 129 9.72 9.79 5.28
CA HIS A 129 8.65 9.39 6.21
C HIS A 129 8.48 10.36 7.36
N LEU A 130 9.57 10.85 7.97
CA LEU A 130 9.50 11.90 8.98
C LEU A 130 8.80 13.16 8.41
N PHE A 131 9.14 13.56 7.19
CA PHE A 131 8.53 14.70 6.54
C PHE A 131 7.06 14.44 6.23
N ARG A 132 6.68 13.25 5.72
CA ARG A 132 5.27 12.82 5.58
C ARG A 132 4.52 12.99 6.89
N LYS A 133 5.10 12.54 8.00
CA LYS A 133 4.46 12.60 9.32
C LYS A 133 4.08 14.02 9.74
N TYR A 134 4.92 15.02 9.48
CA TYR A 134 4.68 16.40 9.93
C TYR A 134 4.13 17.34 8.85
N ALA A 135 4.27 17.00 7.57
CA ALA A 135 3.89 17.87 6.45
C ALA A 135 2.66 17.38 5.64
N TRP A 136 2.06 16.24 5.97
CA TRP A 136 0.89 15.71 5.24
C TRP A 136 -0.36 16.60 5.29
N ALA A 137 -0.52 17.41 6.34
CA ALA A 137 -1.66 18.31 6.56
C ALA A 137 -1.27 19.80 6.45
N VAL A 138 -0.05 20.08 6.02
CA VAL A 138 0.45 21.44 5.80
C VAL A 138 0.21 21.79 4.32
N PRO A 139 -0.37 22.94 3.97
CA PRO A 139 -0.56 23.33 2.56
C PRO A 139 0.77 23.51 1.82
N CYS A 140 0.78 23.23 0.51
CA CYS A 140 1.94 23.47 -0.35
C CYS A 140 2.32 24.96 -0.43
N THR A 141 3.57 25.24 -0.82
CA THR A 141 4.13 26.60 -0.83
C THR A 141 3.64 27.45 -2.01
N TYR A 142 3.24 26.80 -3.10
CA TYR A 142 2.84 27.46 -4.35
C TYR A 142 1.32 27.63 -4.49
N GLY A 143 0.54 27.23 -3.48
CA GLY A 143 -0.87 27.59 -3.33
C GLY A 143 -1.87 26.74 -4.12
N GLU A 144 -1.47 25.62 -4.72
CA GLU A 144 -2.43 24.67 -5.32
C GLU A 144 -3.26 23.99 -4.23
N ALA A 145 -4.59 24.12 -4.32
CA ALA A 145 -5.51 23.52 -3.37
C ALA A 145 -5.42 22.00 -3.40
N GLY A 146 -5.66 21.35 -2.26
CA GLY A 146 -5.63 19.88 -2.14
C GLY A 146 -4.24 19.28 -2.05
N ILE A 147 -3.18 20.08 -2.22
CA ILE A 147 -1.79 19.62 -2.20
C ILE A 147 -1.14 19.97 -0.86
N SER A 148 -0.64 18.95 -0.19
CA SER A 148 0.16 19.15 1.01
C SER A 148 1.62 19.48 0.69
N LEU A 149 2.33 20.06 1.64
CA LEU A 149 3.76 20.32 1.56
C LEU A 149 4.56 19.02 1.37
N TYR A 150 4.07 17.90 1.91
CA TYR A 150 4.66 16.58 1.62
C TYR A 150 4.48 16.17 0.15
N GLU A 151 3.31 16.40 -0.44
CA GLU A 151 3.07 16.07 -1.86
C GLU A 151 3.91 16.96 -2.79
N GLU A 152 4.12 18.23 -2.44
CA GLU A 152 5.08 19.09 -3.14
C GLU A 152 6.51 18.54 -3.05
N PHE A 153 6.98 18.18 -1.85
CA PHE A 153 8.29 17.56 -1.64
C PHE A 153 8.46 16.32 -2.52
N LYS A 154 7.46 15.45 -2.50
CA LYS A 154 7.44 14.21 -3.26
C LYS A 154 7.54 14.48 -4.76
N ALA A 155 6.73 15.42 -5.28
CA ALA A 155 6.76 15.80 -6.68
C ALA A 155 8.10 16.43 -7.11
N LEU A 156 8.67 17.31 -6.28
CA LEU A 156 10.00 17.88 -6.51
C LEU A 156 11.07 16.79 -6.57
N ALA A 157 11.11 15.90 -5.58
CA ALA A 157 12.06 14.80 -5.55
C ALA A 157 11.92 13.89 -6.78
N ALA A 158 10.69 13.52 -7.15
CA ALA A 158 10.42 12.72 -8.34
C ALA A 158 10.99 13.35 -9.61
N LEU A 159 10.73 14.65 -9.83
CA LEU A 159 11.22 15.37 -11.00
C LEU A 159 12.74 15.44 -11.07
N VAL A 160 13.41 15.69 -9.94
CA VAL A 160 14.87 15.76 -9.86
C VAL A 160 15.50 14.42 -10.22
N TYR A 161 15.00 13.32 -9.65
CA TYR A 161 15.49 11.98 -9.97
C TYR A 161 15.16 11.58 -11.41
N ALA A 162 13.96 11.92 -11.91
CA ALA A 162 13.58 11.67 -13.31
C ALA A 162 14.40 12.50 -14.31
N SER A 163 15.12 13.53 -13.86
CA SER A 163 16.04 14.33 -14.68
C SER A 163 17.50 13.89 -14.54
N ASP A 164 17.78 12.71 -13.97
CA ASP A 164 19.12 12.24 -13.63
C ASP A 164 19.92 13.24 -12.76
N GLY A 165 19.21 14.05 -11.98
CA GLY A 165 19.83 15.06 -11.15
C GLY A 165 20.36 16.28 -11.90
N ALA A 166 19.92 16.53 -13.14
CA ALA A 166 20.31 17.72 -13.90
C ALA A 166 19.91 19.02 -13.17
N GLU A 167 20.65 20.11 -13.35
CA GLU A 167 20.27 21.39 -12.74
C GLU A 167 19.00 21.98 -13.38
N LYS A 168 18.74 21.61 -14.63
CA LYS A 168 17.53 21.96 -15.37
C LYS A 168 16.90 20.68 -15.90
N PRO A 169 15.58 20.51 -15.75
CA PRO A 169 14.91 19.33 -16.28
C PRO A 169 14.97 19.37 -17.82
N ASP A 170 15.27 18.23 -18.44
CA ASP A 170 15.18 18.06 -19.90
C ASP A 170 13.70 17.97 -20.33
N GLY A 171 13.41 18.25 -21.60
CA GLY A 171 12.05 18.56 -22.06
C GLY A 171 11.02 17.43 -21.93
N LYS A 172 11.43 16.21 -21.59
CA LYS A 172 10.59 15.01 -21.55
C LYS A 172 10.94 14.10 -20.37
N PHE A 173 9.90 13.48 -19.82
CA PHE A 173 9.95 12.40 -18.86
C PHE A 173 9.22 11.17 -19.41
N LEU A 174 9.33 10.06 -18.70
CA LEU A 174 8.56 8.86 -18.96
C LEU A 174 7.58 8.62 -17.83
N LEU A 175 6.29 8.53 -18.16
CA LEU A 175 5.26 8.09 -17.23
C LEU A 175 5.11 6.57 -17.36
N VAL A 176 5.42 5.84 -16.30
CA VAL A 176 5.44 4.37 -16.30
C VAL A 176 4.27 3.85 -15.46
N GLY A 177 3.43 3.04 -16.07
CA GLY A 177 2.25 2.44 -15.43
C GLY A 177 2.39 0.94 -15.38
N GLY A 178 2.11 0.35 -14.21
CA GLY A 178 2.17 -1.08 -14.01
C GLY A 178 0.95 -1.63 -13.29
N ASP A 179 0.61 -2.87 -13.58
CA ASP A 179 -0.45 -3.60 -12.92
C ASP A 179 -0.13 -5.09 -12.82
N ILE A 180 -0.49 -5.72 -11.71
CA ILE A 180 -0.39 -7.17 -11.53
C ILE A 180 -1.79 -7.80 -11.68
N PRO A 181 -2.25 -8.14 -12.90
CA PRO A 181 -3.51 -8.83 -13.08
C PRO A 181 -3.50 -10.23 -12.44
N GLY A 182 -4.67 -10.70 -12.02
CA GLY A 182 -4.85 -12.05 -11.47
C GLY A 182 -4.90 -12.12 -9.94
N ILE A 183 -4.70 -11.00 -9.23
CA ILE A 183 -4.78 -10.90 -7.76
C ILE A 183 -6.01 -11.61 -7.19
N GLN A 184 -7.20 -11.32 -7.72
CA GLN A 184 -8.44 -11.94 -7.23
C GLN A 184 -8.45 -13.46 -7.42
N GLY A 185 -8.04 -13.94 -8.60
CA GLY A 185 -7.93 -15.37 -8.87
C GLY A 185 -6.94 -16.05 -7.92
N PHE A 186 -5.79 -15.42 -7.69
CA PHE A 186 -4.75 -15.94 -6.81
C PHE A 186 -5.19 -15.99 -5.33
N VAL A 187 -5.91 -14.98 -4.84
CA VAL A 187 -6.38 -14.94 -3.45
C VAL A 187 -7.52 -15.93 -3.21
N TYR A 188 -8.49 -16.01 -4.14
CA TYR A 188 -9.76 -16.71 -3.93
C TYR A 188 -9.81 -18.13 -4.49
N THR A 189 -8.85 -18.58 -5.29
CA THR A 189 -8.85 -19.98 -5.76
C THR A 189 -8.32 -20.92 -4.66
N ILE A 190 -9.06 -21.03 -3.55
CA ILE A 190 -8.71 -21.88 -2.41
C ILE A 190 -9.91 -22.71 -1.93
N THR A 191 -9.68 -23.95 -1.50
CA THR A 191 -10.77 -24.78 -0.95
C THR A 191 -11.11 -24.38 0.49
N SER A 192 -12.29 -24.73 1.00
CA SER A 192 -12.70 -24.41 2.38
C SER A 192 -11.86 -25.07 3.48
N LYS A 193 -11.09 -26.12 3.18
CA LYS A 193 -10.38 -26.90 4.19
C LYS A 193 -9.08 -26.22 4.64
N GLY A 194 -9.11 -25.53 5.78
CA GLY A 194 -7.92 -24.90 6.38
C GLY A 194 -7.52 -23.55 5.76
N ALA A 195 -8.15 -23.15 4.65
CA ALA A 195 -7.87 -21.90 3.92
C ALA A 195 -7.98 -20.62 4.75
N ALA A 196 -8.89 -20.57 5.74
CA ALA A 196 -9.09 -19.40 6.60
C ALA A 196 -7.78 -18.91 7.25
N LYS A 197 -6.89 -19.85 7.59
CA LYS A 197 -5.62 -19.57 8.28
C LYS A 197 -4.59 -18.90 7.37
N GLY A 198 -4.61 -19.21 6.06
CA GLY A 198 -3.65 -18.71 5.08
C GLY A 198 -4.17 -17.58 4.19
N LEU A 199 -5.49 -17.33 4.15
CA LEU A 199 -6.12 -16.39 3.22
C LEU A 199 -5.58 -14.96 3.34
N ARG A 200 -5.47 -14.41 4.55
CA ARG A 200 -4.83 -13.10 4.76
C ARG A 200 -3.35 -13.13 4.43
N GLY A 201 -2.66 -14.25 4.70
CA GLY A 201 -1.26 -14.42 4.30
C GLY A 201 -1.07 -14.35 2.78
N ARG A 202 -1.97 -14.96 2.00
CA ARG A 202 -1.99 -14.85 0.53
C ARG A 202 -2.23 -13.42 0.06
N SER A 203 -3.23 -12.76 0.64
CA SER A 203 -3.55 -11.36 0.33
C SER A 203 -2.38 -10.42 0.65
N PHE A 204 -1.82 -10.54 1.85
CA PHE A 204 -0.69 -9.73 2.27
C PHE A 204 0.59 -10.05 1.47
N PHE A 205 0.79 -11.32 1.08
CA PHE A 205 1.86 -11.67 0.15
C PHE A 205 1.76 -10.90 -1.17
N LEU A 206 0.58 -10.71 -1.74
CA LEU A 206 0.43 -9.91 -2.95
C LEU A 206 0.72 -8.42 -2.72
N GLN A 207 0.37 -7.89 -1.54
CA GLN A 207 0.78 -6.54 -1.15
C GLN A 207 2.31 -6.42 -1.05
N LEU A 208 2.98 -7.44 -0.50
CA LEU A 208 4.44 -7.51 -0.45
C LEU A 208 5.05 -7.68 -1.84
N LEU A 209 4.47 -8.51 -2.70
CA LEU A 209 4.92 -8.70 -4.07
C LEU A 209 4.85 -7.39 -4.85
N GLY A 210 3.75 -6.65 -4.76
CA GLY A 210 3.60 -5.34 -5.40
C GLY A 210 4.62 -4.31 -4.88
N ASP A 211 4.81 -4.25 -3.55
CA ASP A 211 5.84 -3.40 -2.94
C ASP A 211 7.25 -3.78 -3.40
N ALA A 212 7.58 -5.08 -3.41
CA ALA A 212 8.87 -5.60 -3.80
C ALA A 212 9.17 -5.39 -5.30
N VAL A 213 8.15 -5.53 -6.15
CA VAL A 213 8.22 -5.21 -7.59
C VAL A 213 8.58 -3.75 -7.80
N VAL A 214 7.85 -2.83 -7.15
CA VAL A 214 8.12 -1.39 -7.27
C VAL A 214 9.49 -1.05 -6.71
N ARG A 215 9.91 -1.65 -5.58
CA ARG A 215 11.27 -1.47 -5.03
C ARG A 215 12.35 -1.95 -5.99
N ARG A 216 12.17 -3.12 -6.61
CA ARG A 216 13.13 -3.66 -7.57
C ARG A 216 13.22 -2.77 -8.80
N LEU A 217 12.08 -2.35 -9.35
CA LEU A 217 12.03 -1.44 -10.48
C LEU A 217 12.69 -0.09 -10.17
N MET A 218 12.43 0.49 -8.99
CA MET A 218 13.11 1.73 -8.57
C MET A 218 14.61 1.55 -8.41
N ALA A 219 15.06 0.42 -7.84
CA ALA A 219 16.49 0.14 -7.68
C ALA A 219 17.19 0.00 -9.04
N ASP A 220 16.60 -0.74 -9.98
CA ASP A 220 17.15 -0.95 -11.32
C ASP A 220 17.17 0.33 -12.17
N LEU A 221 16.23 1.26 -11.93
CA LEU A 221 16.16 2.57 -12.58
C LEU A 221 16.87 3.69 -11.77
N GLU A 222 17.53 3.35 -10.66
CA GLU A 222 18.21 4.31 -9.76
C GLU A 222 17.32 5.46 -9.26
N LEU A 223 16.04 5.17 -9.02
CA LEU A 223 15.02 6.11 -8.55
C LEU A 223 14.87 6.08 -7.02
N CYS A 224 14.27 7.14 -6.46
CA CYS A 224 13.89 7.19 -5.05
C CYS A 224 12.40 6.88 -4.84
N SER A 225 11.99 6.62 -3.59
CA SER A 225 10.59 6.33 -3.24
C SER A 225 9.60 7.42 -3.66
N CYS A 226 10.05 8.68 -3.75
CA CYS A 226 9.21 9.79 -4.20
C CYS A 226 8.81 9.69 -5.69
N ASN A 227 9.55 8.94 -6.52
CA ASN A 227 9.22 8.72 -7.93
C ASN A 227 7.94 7.90 -8.12
N VAL A 228 7.45 7.22 -7.07
CA VAL A 228 6.16 6.51 -7.08
C VAL A 228 5.04 7.53 -6.87
N VAL A 229 4.32 7.90 -7.92
CA VAL A 229 3.13 8.76 -7.82
C VAL A 229 2.09 8.07 -6.93
N TYR A 230 1.81 6.80 -7.22
CA TYR A 230 1.05 5.94 -6.32
C TYR A 230 1.39 4.46 -6.54
N ALA A 231 1.14 3.63 -5.52
CA ALA A 231 1.19 2.17 -5.61
C ALA A 231 0.15 1.57 -4.65
N ALA A 232 -0.91 0.96 -5.20
CA ALA A 232 -2.01 0.38 -4.44
C ALA A 232 -2.63 -0.81 -5.19
N GLY A 233 -2.93 -1.90 -4.48
CA GLY A 233 -3.61 -3.06 -5.05
C GLY A 233 -2.90 -3.73 -6.23
N GLY A 234 -1.57 -3.63 -6.31
CA GLY A 234 -0.78 -4.11 -7.46
C GLY A 234 -0.78 -3.18 -8.67
N ASN A 235 -1.53 -2.08 -8.65
CA ASN A 235 -1.44 -0.99 -9.63
C ASN A 235 -0.44 0.08 -9.15
N PHE A 236 0.40 0.58 -10.03
CA PHE A 236 1.34 1.64 -9.71
C PHE A 236 1.59 2.59 -10.88
N LEU A 237 1.99 3.80 -10.54
CA LEU A 237 2.37 4.86 -11.48
C LEU A 237 3.67 5.50 -11.00
N LEU A 238 4.67 5.57 -11.88
CA LEU A 238 5.99 6.14 -11.59
C LEU A 238 6.35 7.22 -12.60
N LEU A 239 7.13 8.20 -12.15
CA LEU A 239 7.83 9.14 -13.03
C LEU A 239 9.30 8.72 -13.16
N ALA A 240 9.74 8.45 -14.38
CA ALA A 240 11.08 7.97 -14.69
C ALA A 240 11.79 8.86 -15.75
N PRO A 241 13.12 8.77 -15.86
CA PRO A 241 13.86 9.39 -16.96
C PRO A 241 13.39 8.91 -18.33
N ALA A 242 13.37 9.81 -19.31
CA ALA A 242 12.99 9.48 -20.69
C ALA A 242 13.88 8.39 -21.33
N SER A 243 15.11 8.23 -20.83
CA SER A 243 16.06 7.18 -21.25
C SER A 243 15.72 5.78 -20.75
N SER A 244 14.72 5.62 -19.87
CA SER A 244 14.42 4.34 -19.20
C SER A 244 13.70 3.32 -20.08
N GLU A 245 13.25 3.69 -21.28
CA GLU A 245 12.42 2.85 -22.15
C GLU A 245 13.05 1.47 -22.45
N ALA A 246 14.31 1.44 -22.89
CA ALA A 246 14.99 0.18 -23.19
C ALA A 246 15.18 -0.70 -21.94
N ALA A 247 15.47 -0.09 -20.79
CA ALA A 247 15.60 -0.81 -19.53
C ALA A 247 14.26 -1.41 -19.08
N LEU A 248 13.16 -0.70 -19.28
CA LEU A 248 11.80 -1.19 -18.96
C LEU A 248 11.41 -2.38 -19.84
N GLU A 249 11.74 -2.35 -21.14
CA GLU A 249 11.48 -3.47 -22.05
C GLU A 249 12.22 -4.75 -21.63
N GLU A 250 13.51 -4.63 -21.32
CA GLU A 250 14.33 -5.76 -20.87
C GLU A 250 13.84 -6.27 -19.51
N TRP A 251 13.52 -5.35 -18.60
CA TRP A 251 13.05 -5.68 -17.26
C TRP A 251 11.69 -6.41 -17.29
N GLN A 252 10.72 -5.94 -18.08
CA GLN A 252 9.41 -6.60 -18.19
C GLN A 252 9.55 -8.03 -18.72
N LYS A 253 10.40 -8.25 -19.72
CA LYS A 253 10.66 -9.58 -20.30
C LYS A 253 11.23 -10.54 -19.26
N GLY A 254 12.33 -10.15 -18.60
CA GLY A 254 12.98 -10.97 -17.59
C GLY A 254 12.05 -11.30 -16.43
N PHE A 255 11.38 -10.27 -15.89
CA PHE A 255 10.50 -10.43 -14.74
C PHE A 255 9.27 -11.31 -15.05
N ASN A 256 8.66 -11.16 -16.23
CA ASN A 256 7.51 -12.00 -16.59
C ASN A 256 7.91 -13.44 -16.92
N ARG A 257 9.15 -13.69 -17.38
CA ARG A 257 9.68 -15.06 -17.50
C ARG A 257 9.77 -15.71 -16.11
N ASP A 258 10.32 -15.00 -15.13
CA ASP A 258 10.45 -15.50 -13.76
C ASP A 258 9.07 -15.70 -13.08
N LEU A 259 8.12 -14.79 -13.32
CA LEU A 259 6.74 -14.95 -12.85
C LEU A 259 6.05 -16.15 -13.48
N LEU A 260 6.27 -16.39 -14.79
CA LEU A 260 5.68 -17.54 -15.48
C LEU A 260 6.20 -18.86 -14.88
N ASP A 261 7.50 -18.94 -14.62
CA ASP A 261 8.11 -20.14 -14.02
C ASP A 261 7.66 -20.38 -12.57
N GLU A 262 7.39 -19.31 -11.80
CA GLU A 262 7.00 -19.43 -10.39
C GLU A 262 5.48 -19.57 -10.19
N PHE A 263 4.65 -18.91 -11.00
CA PHE A 263 3.20 -18.88 -10.81
C PHE A 263 2.40 -19.54 -11.92
N GLU A 264 3.07 -20.17 -12.91
CA GLU A 264 2.41 -20.97 -13.96
C GLU A 264 1.31 -20.21 -14.72
N GLY A 265 1.43 -18.87 -14.77
CA GLY A 265 0.49 -17.97 -15.45
C GLY A 265 -0.60 -17.35 -14.57
N ASP A 266 -0.68 -17.68 -13.28
CA ASP A 266 -1.65 -17.10 -12.34
C ASP A 266 -1.44 -15.59 -12.14
N LEU A 267 -0.17 -15.16 -12.17
CA LEU A 267 0.25 -13.77 -12.00
C LEU A 267 1.08 -13.33 -13.21
N ASN A 268 0.86 -12.10 -13.66
CA ASN A 268 1.62 -11.45 -14.73
C ASN A 268 1.84 -9.98 -14.33
N LEU A 269 2.88 -9.34 -14.84
CA LEU A 269 3.07 -7.89 -14.72
C LEU A 269 2.82 -7.21 -16.06
N ALA A 270 1.73 -6.45 -16.12
CA ALA A 270 1.39 -5.60 -17.25
C ALA A 270 2.03 -4.23 -17.06
N LEU A 271 3.18 -4.02 -17.69
CA LEU A 271 3.90 -2.75 -17.69
C LEU A 271 3.68 -2.02 -19.02
N ALA A 272 3.56 -0.69 -18.97
CA ALA A 272 3.56 0.18 -20.14
C ALA A 272 4.09 1.56 -19.78
N TRP A 273 4.40 2.37 -20.78
CA TRP A 273 4.88 3.74 -20.60
C TRP A 273 4.36 4.71 -21.67
N GLU A 274 4.35 5.98 -21.31
CA GLU A 274 3.98 7.10 -22.18
C GLU A 274 4.94 8.27 -21.98
N GLU A 275 5.30 8.93 -23.07
CA GLU A 275 6.13 10.13 -23.00
C GLU A 275 5.33 11.28 -22.36
N LEU A 276 5.95 11.97 -21.40
CA LEU A 276 5.35 13.09 -20.69
C LEU A 276 6.21 14.33 -20.92
N SER A 277 5.63 15.39 -21.50
CA SER A 277 6.34 16.66 -21.60
C SER A 277 6.55 17.28 -20.21
N GLN A 278 7.68 17.97 -20.04
CA GLN A 278 8.01 18.61 -18.77
C GLN A 278 6.92 19.57 -18.24
N PRO A 279 6.28 20.44 -19.06
CA PRO A 279 5.20 21.31 -18.58
C PRO A 279 3.91 20.56 -18.21
N ALA A 280 3.68 19.38 -18.79
CA ALA A 280 2.47 18.63 -18.53
C ALA A 280 2.38 18.13 -17.07
N VAL A 281 3.51 17.97 -16.37
CA VAL A 281 3.57 17.43 -14.99
C VAL A 281 2.69 18.22 -14.00
N GLY A 282 2.73 19.56 -14.07
CA GLY A 282 1.99 20.45 -13.18
C GLY A 282 0.64 20.93 -13.71
N THR A 283 0.17 20.38 -14.83
CA THR A 283 -1.07 20.84 -15.47
C THR A 283 -2.06 19.71 -15.68
N SER A 284 -3.26 20.05 -16.13
CA SER A 284 -4.30 19.06 -16.46
C SER A 284 -3.92 18.13 -17.62
N GLU A 285 -2.90 18.49 -18.42
CA GLU A 285 -2.36 17.63 -19.47
C GLU A 285 -1.78 16.32 -18.90
N PHE A 286 -1.34 16.32 -17.63
CA PHE A 286 -0.94 15.08 -16.94
C PHE A 286 -2.06 14.03 -16.97
N ALA A 287 -3.31 14.45 -16.76
CA ALA A 287 -4.46 13.55 -16.75
C ALA A 287 -4.70 12.92 -18.13
N ASP A 288 -4.46 13.66 -19.22
CA ASP A 288 -4.57 13.16 -20.59
C ASP A 288 -3.51 12.08 -20.89
N VAL A 289 -2.25 12.35 -20.52
CA VAL A 289 -1.16 11.39 -20.70
C VAL A 289 -1.40 10.13 -19.86
N ARG A 290 -1.88 10.28 -18.62
CA ARG A 290 -2.25 9.15 -17.75
C ARG A 290 -3.39 8.31 -18.33
N GLU A 291 -4.39 8.92 -18.98
CA GLU A 291 -5.46 8.18 -19.64
C GLU A 291 -4.95 7.37 -20.84
N GLN A 292 -4.04 7.95 -21.64
CA GLN A 292 -3.38 7.24 -22.75
C GLN A 292 -2.55 6.06 -22.24
N LEU A 293 -1.76 6.28 -21.19
CA LEU A 293 -1.01 5.23 -20.51
C LEU A 293 -1.94 4.12 -20.00
N GLY A 294 -3.07 4.47 -19.38
CA GLY A 294 -4.07 3.50 -18.91
C GLY A 294 -4.58 2.58 -20.03
N LYS A 295 -4.77 3.12 -21.25
CA LYS A 295 -5.15 2.31 -22.44
C LYS A 295 -4.03 1.35 -22.84
N LYS A 296 -2.77 1.79 -22.78
CA LYS A 296 -1.60 0.93 -23.06
C LYS A 296 -1.46 -0.18 -22.02
N VAL A 297 -1.59 0.13 -20.73
CA VAL A 297 -1.58 -0.88 -19.65
C VAL A 297 -2.72 -1.88 -19.84
N ALA A 298 -3.94 -1.42 -20.15
CA ALA A 298 -5.07 -2.31 -20.43
C ALA A 298 -4.81 -3.25 -21.63
N ALA A 299 -4.17 -2.74 -22.69
CA ALA A 299 -3.75 -3.57 -23.82
C ALA A 299 -2.73 -4.64 -23.40
N ALA A 300 -1.74 -4.28 -22.58
CA ALA A 300 -0.77 -5.22 -22.02
C ALA A 300 -1.46 -6.30 -21.15
N LYS A 301 -2.42 -5.93 -20.29
CA LYS A 301 -3.20 -6.88 -19.48
C LYS A 301 -3.96 -7.91 -20.32
N SER A 302 -4.41 -7.51 -21.52
CA SER A 302 -5.14 -8.39 -22.44
C SER A 302 -4.24 -9.35 -23.23
N ARG A 303 -2.92 -9.12 -23.22
CA ARG A 303 -1.90 -9.88 -23.94
C ARG A 303 -0.82 -10.40 -22.99
N ARG A 304 -1.23 -11.09 -21.91
CA ARG A 304 -0.31 -11.60 -20.88
C ARG A 304 0.79 -12.47 -21.50
N PHE A 305 2.04 -12.23 -21.08
CA PHE A 305 3.24 -12.95 -21.52
C PHE A 305 3.53 -12.85 -23.02
N ALA A 306 3.02 -11.82 -23.71
CA ALA A 306 3.30 -11.62 -25.14
C ALA A 306 4.81 -11.46 -25.38
N GLU A 307 5.47 -10.70 -24.52
CA GLU A 307 6.91 -10.45 -24.55
C GLU A 307 7.75 -11.74 -24.34
N VAL A 308 7.27 -12.67 -23.50
CA VAL A 308 7.92 -13.97 -23.30
C VAL A 308 7.74 -14.85 -24.55
N VAL A 309 6.53 -14.85 -25.14
CA VAL A 309 6.25 -15.62 -26.36
C VAL A 309 7.00 -15.09 -27.57
N GLU A 310 7.19 -13.78 -27.69
CA GLU A 310 7.95 -13.15 -28.78
C GLU A 310 9.42 -13.59 -28.78
N GLU A 311 9.99 -13.87 -27.61
CA GLU A 311 11.38 -14.30 -27.44
C GLU A 311 11.55 -15.83 -27.42
N ASP A 312 10.79 -16.52 -26.56
CA ASP A 312 10.93 -17.96 -26.28
C ASP A 312 9.99 -18.83 -27.13
N GLY A 313 9.09 -18.21 -27.88
CA GLY A 313 8.08 -18.87 -28.71
C GLY A 313 6.87 -19.39 -27.91
N TRP A 314 5.85 -19.81 -28.64
CA TRP A 314 4.58 -20.31 -28.06
C TRP A 314 4.74 -21.54 -27.15
N ALA A 315 5.83 -22.28 -27.30
CA ALA A 315 6.11 -23.45 -26.46
C ALA A 315 6.40 -23.08 -25.00
N ALA A 316 6.81 -21.84 -24.71
CA ALA A 316 7.00 -21.37 -23.33
C ALA A 316 5.69 -21.41 -22.54
N LEU A 317 4.58 -21.04 -23.18
CA LEU A 317 3.27 -20.94 -22.55
C LEU A 317 2.37 -22.17 -22.78
N PHE A 318 2.33 -22.69 -24.01
CA PHE A 318 1.35 -23.70 -24.42
C PHE A 318 1.88 -25.13 -24.44
N ARG A 319 3.03 -25.39 -23.80
CA ARG A 319 3.46 -26.76 -23.56
C ARG A 319 2.56 -27.42 -22.51
N PRO A 320 2.23 -28.72 -22.64
CA PRO A 320 1.65 -29.47 -21.54
C PRO A 320 2.57 -29.41 -20.32
N GLN A 321 2.01 -29.06 -19.17
CA GLN A 321 2.70 -29.01 -17.89
C GLN A 321 1.97 -29.92 -16.89
N GLY A 322 2.70 -30.37 -15.86
CA GLY A 322 2.16 -31.26 -14.84
C GLY A 322 2.14 -32.74 -15.24
N GLN A 323 1.80 -33.58 -14.26
CA GLN A 323 1.58 -35.02 -14.41
C GLN A 323 0.13 -35.34 -14.78
N GLY A 324 -0.82 -34.48 -14.38
CA GLY A 324 -2.25 -34.68 -14.55
C GLY A 324 -2.83 -35.75 -13.61
N GLY A 325 -4.14 -35.72 -13.42
CA GLY A 325 -4.88 -36.68 -12.58
C GLY A 325 -5.42 -36.08 -11.29
N LEU A 326 -6.23 -36.86 -10.55
CA LEU A 326 -6.83 -36.43 -9.27
C LEU A 326 -5.93 -36.73 -8.06
N GLU A 327 -4.87 -37.52 -8.27
CA GLU A 327 -3.97 -37.98 -7.22
C GLU A 327 -2.74 -37.05 -7.20
N ASN A 328 -2.37 -36.56 -6.02
CA ASN A 328 -1.19 -35.73 -5.75
C ASN A 328 -1.25 -34.23 -6.15
N HIS A 329 -2.19 -33.48 -5.56
CA HIS A 329 -2.24 -32.00 -5.64
C HIS A 329 -2.32 -31.35 -4.25
N CYS A 330 -2.00 -30.06 -4.17
CA CYS A 330 -2.22 -29.25 -2.98
C CYS A 330 -3.72 -29.07 -2.73
N GLN A 331 -4.24 -29.57 -1.61
CA GLN A 331 -5.67 -29.48 -1.31
C GLN A 331 -6.13 -28.05 -0.98
N ILE A 332 -5.21 -27.10 -0.79
CA ILE A 332 -5.51 -25.67 -0.59
C ILE A 332 -5.64 -24.96 -1.94
N CYS A 333 -4.53 -24.82 -2.69
CA CYS A 333 -4.47 -24.03 -3.92
C CYS A 333 -4.62 -24.83 -5.22
N GLN A 334 -4.89 -26.13 -5.14
CA GLN A 334 -5.14 -27.04 -6.27
C GLN A 334 -3.98 -27.26 -7.26
N ARG A 335 -2.85 -26.57 -7.08
CA ARG A 335 -1.61 -26.79 -7.85
C ARG A 335 -1.01 -28.19 -7.60
N GLU A 336 -0.42 -28.76 -8.64
CA GLU A 336 0.44 -29.93 -8.55
C GLU A 336 1.80 -29.61 -7.89
N PRO A 337 2.38 -30.52 -7.09
CA PRO A 337 3.71 -30.31 -6.52
C PRO A 337 4.76 -30.25 -7.63
N ARG A 338 5.70 -29.30 -7.50
CA ARG A 338 6.85 -29.21 -8.41
C ARG A 338 7.72 -30.46 -8.33
N PRO A 339 8.57 -30.75 -9.34
CA PRO A 339 9.54 -31.85 -9.26
C PRO A 339 10.39 -31.78 -7.99
N GLY A 340 10.28 -32.79 -7.13
CA GLY A 340 11.00 -32.86 -5.84
C GLY A 340 10.33 -32.13 -4.68
N GLU A 341 9.23 -31.40 -4.89
CA GLU A 341 8.41 -30.83 -3.83
C GLU A 341 7.60 -31.94 -3.14
N LYS A 342 7.59 -31.93 -1.81
CA LYS A 342 6.77 -32.85 -1.00
C LYS A 342 5.61 -32.07 -0.40
N LEU A 343 4.39 -32.57 -0.59
CA LEU A 343 3.23 -32.01 0.09
C LEU A 343 3.31 -32.30 1.60
N LEU A 344 3.14 -31.24 2.39
CA LEU A 344 3.11 -31.26 3.83
C LEU A 344 1.72 -31.71 4.29
N LYS A 345 1.67 -32.73 5.17
CA LYS A 345 0.42 -33.21 5.76
C LYS A 345 0.24 -32.60 7.14
N GLU A 346 -0.90 -31.96 7.37
CA GLU A 346 -1.29 -31.40 8.67
C GLU A 346 -2.69 -31.87 9.04
N GLU A 347 -2.90 -32.18 10.31
CA GLU A 347 -4.23 -32.46 10.85
C GLU A 347 -4.91 -31.16 11.25
N THR A 348 -6.10 -30.91 10.71
CA THR A 348 -6.91 -29.73 11.03
C THR A 348 -7.57 -29.88 12.40
N GLU A 349 -8.10 -28.77 12.94
CA GLU A 349 -8.87 -28.74 14.20
C GLU A 349 -10.14 -29.61 14.14
N ALA A 350 -10.61 -29.93 12.93
CA ALA A 350 -11.71 -30.85 12.70
C ALA A 350 -11.29 -32.34 12.60
N GLY A 351 -10.01 -32.66 12.84
CA GLY A 351 -9.44 -34.00 12.70
C GLY A 351 -9.24 -34.46 11.23
N GLU A 352 -9.39 -33.55 10.26
CA GLU A 352 -9.16 -33.87 8.85
C GLU A 352 -7.70 -33.67 8.47
N VAL A 353 -7.06 -34.65 7.84
CA VAL A 353 -5.69 -34.51 7.31
C VAL A 353 -5.71 -33.79 5.97
N VAL A 354 -5.03 -32.65 5.89
CA VAL A 354 -4.91 -31.81 4.70
C VAL A 354 -3.46 -31.85 4.19
N SER A 355 -3.31 -32.10 2.88
CA SER A 355 -2.03 -32.11 2.18
C SER A 355 -1.84 -30.78 1.44
N LYS A 356 -0.82 -30.00 1.79
CA LYS A 356 -0.57 -28.65 1.24
C LYS A 356 0.85 -28.46 0.73
N CYS A 357 1.01 -27.58 -0.26
CA CYS A 357 2.32 -27.19 -0.80
C CYS A 357 3.07 -26.25 0.16
N GLU A 358 4.37 -26.08 -0.09
CA GLU A 358 5.23 -25.26 0.77
C GLU A 358 4.84 -23.77 0.75
N GLN A 359 4.34 -23.27 -0.39
CA GLN A 359 3.81 -21.90 -0.48
C GLN A 359 2.56 -21.70 0.40
N CYS A 360 1.60 -22.63 0.35
CA CYS A 360 0.39 -22.54 1.18
C CYS A 360 0.70 -22.62 2.68
N HIS A 361 1.66 -23.47 3.07
CA HIS A 361 2.17 -23.48 4.43
C HIS A 361 2.80 -22.12 4.79
N GLY A 362 3.66 -21.59 3.92
CA GLY A 362 4.30 -20.29 4.12
C GLY A 362 3.29 -19.15 4.30
N PHE A 363 2.17 -19.16 3.57
CA PHE A 363 1.12 -18.14 3.76
C PHE A 363 0.45 -18.22 5.13
N GLU A 364 0.30 -19.39 5.73
CA GLU A 364 -0.18 -19.51 7.11
C GLU A 364 0.86 -19.00 8.13
N GLU A 365 2.15 -19.20 7.86
CA GLU A 365 3.22 -18.59 8.67
C GLU A 365 3.21 -17.07 8.56
N LEU A 366 3.07 -16.53 7.34
CA LEU A 366 2.94 -15.10 7.11
C LEU A 366 1.71 -14.53 7.81
N ALA A 367 0.56 -15.18 7.69
CA ALA A 367 -0.68 -14.76 8.35
C ALA A 367 -0.50 -14.66 9.87
N ARG A 368 0.19 -15.62 10.48
CA ARG A 368 0.53 -15.61 11.92
C ARG A 368 1.49 -14.48 12.26
N ALA A 369 2.54 -14.28 11.46
CA ALA A 369 3.52 -13.23 11.66
C ALA A 369 2.91 -11.82 11.60
N ILE A 370 1.86 -11.61 10.80
CA ILE A 370 1.22 -10.29 10.62
C ILE A 370 -0.07 -10.11 11.44
N ALA A 371 -0.40 -11.07 12.31
CA ALA A 371 -1.66 -11.07 13.04
C ALA A 371 -1.68 -10.07 14.21
N ARG A 372 -0.51 -9.60 14.67
CA ARG A 372 -0.40 -8.72 15.85
C ARG A 372 -0.59 -7.25 15.50
N ASP A 373 -1.14 -6.49 16.45
CA ASP A 373 -1.36 -5.05 16.32
C ASP A 373 -0.05 -4.26 16.21
N ARG A 374 0.98 -4.63 16.98
CA ARG A 374 2.30 -3.98 16.95
C ARG A 374 3.25 -4.85 16.15
N LEU A 375 3.63 -4.35 14.99
CA LEU A 375 4.34 -5.11 13.98
C LEU A 375 5.39 -4.24 13.30
N TRP A 376 6.61 -4.76 13.24
CA TRP A 376 7.72 -4.14 12.53
C TRP A 376 8.01 -4.99 11.29
N MET A 377 8.17 -4.32 10.16
CA MET A 377 8.60 -4.92 8.91
C MET A 377 10.00 -4.41 8.58
N ILE A 378 10.95 -5.32 8.49
CA ILE A 378 12.34 -5.00 8.11
C ILE A 378 12.56 -5.53 6.71
N VAL A 379 13.00 -4.66 5.81
CA VAL A 379 13.30 -4.97 4.42
C VAL A 379 14.80 -4.93 4.20
N THR A 380 15.35 -6.01 3.68
CA THR A 380 16.79 -6.19 3.43
C THR A 380 17.05 -6.73 2.03
N GLU A 381 18.27 -6.59 1.53
CA GLU A 381 18.69 -7.33 0.34
C GLU A 381 18.74 -8.83 0.64
N ALA A 382 18.22 -9.62 -0.30
CA ALA A 382 18.15 -11.06 -0.14
C ALA A 382 19.54 -11.71 -0.35
N ASN A 383 20.02 -12.39 0.68
CA ASN A 383 21.19 -13.26 0.61
C ASN A 383 20.85 -14.64 0.01
N GLU A 384 21.88 -15.42 -0.34
CA GLU A 384 21.73 -16.76 -0.92
C GLU A 384 20.96 -17.74 -0.04
N THR A 385 21.07 -17.61 1.29
CA THR A 385 20.31 -18.45 2.22
C THR A 385 18.81 -18.24 2.03
N ILE A 386 18.33 -17.00 2.04
CA ILE A 386 16.91 -16.68 1.86
C ILE A 386 16.45 -17.05 0.46
N ARG A 387 17.26 -16.81 -0.58
CA ARG A 387 16.93 -17.19 -1.97
C ARG A 387 16.70 -18.70 -2.13
N SER A 388 17.43 -19.50 -1.34
CA SER A 388 17.29 -20.96 -1.30
C SER A 388 16.09 -21.45 -0.48
N GLU A 389 15.45 -20.58 0.30
CA GLU A 389 14.26 -20.94 1.06
C GLU A 389 13.09 -21.31 0.15
N LYS A 390 12.26 -22.22 0.67
CA LYS A 390 10.99 -22.60 0.08
C LYS A 390 9.88 -21.72 0.63
N GLY A 391 8.74 -21.67 -0.06
CA GLY A 391 7.62 -20.83 0.35
C GLY A 391 7.76 -19.37 -0.08
N TRP A 392 7.05 -18.47 0.60
CA TRP A 392 6.84 -17.10 0.12
C TRP A 392 8.09 -16.22 0.22
N GLN A 393 8.92 -16.38 1.26
CA GLN A 393 10.14 -15.58 1.46
C GLN A 393 11.13 -15.81 0.33
N GLY A 394 11.51 -17.08 0.09
CA GLY A 394 12.43 -17.42 -0.98
C GLY A 394 11.88 -17.07 -2.36
N THR A 395 10.55 -17.17 -2.54
CA THR A 395 9.88 -16.73 -3.77
C THR A 395 10.06 -15.23 -4.01
N LEU A 396 9.74 -14.37 -3.04
CA LEU A 396 9.98 -12.92 -3.18
C LEU A 396 11.46 -12.59 -3.37
N ALA A 397 12.34 -13.25 -2.61
CA ALA A 397 13.78 -13.04 -2.69
C ALA A 397 14.35 -13.37 -4.08
N ARG A 398 13.90 -14.47 -4.70
CA ARG A 398 14.31 -14.82 -6.07
C ARG A 398 13.79 -13.83 -7.09
N LEU A 399 12.51 -13.47 -7.02
CA LEU A 399 11.85 -12.58 -7.99
C LEU A 399 12.36 -11.13 -7.93
N THR A 400 12.58 -10.62 -6.72
CA THR A 400 12.77 -9.16 -6.50
C THR A 400 14.12 -8.81 -5.89
N GLY A 401 14.85 -9.80 -5.38
CA GLY A 401 16.10 -9.57 -4.65
C GLY A 401 15.94 -8.98 -3.26
N PHE A 402 14.72 -8.85 -2.74
CA PHE A 402 14.46 -8.34 -1.38
C PHE A 402 13.89 -9.42 -0.46
N ALA A 403 14.24 -9.32 0.82
CA ALA A 403 13.73 -10.15 1.89
C ALA A 403 12.94 -9.31 2.90
N TYR A 404 11.90 -9.90 3.48
CA TYR A 404 10.97 -9.25 4.40
C TYR A 404 10.90 -10.02 5.71
N HIS A 405 11.19 -9.33 6.81
CA HIS A 405 11.19 -9.91 8.15
C HIS A 405 10.19 -9.18 9.03
N PHE A 406 9.44 -9.95 9.82
CA PHE A 406 8.43 -9.43 10.72
C PHE A 406 8.84 -9.65 12.18
N GLN A 407 8.87 -8.56 12.95
CA GLN A 407 9.24 -8.59 14.36
C GLN A 407 8.14 -7.98 15.23
N HIS A 408 8.01 -8.50 16.45
CA HIS A 408 7.04 -8.03 17.44
C HIS A 408 7.78 -7.33 18.58
N GLU A 409 7.46 -6.06 18.81
CA GLU A 409 8.03 -5.23 19.88
C GLU A 409 9.58 -5.25 19.97
N PRO A 410 10.31 -5.02 18.86
CA PRO A 410 11.77 -4.97 18.93
C PRO A 410 12.24 -3.77 19.76
N SER A 411 13.17 -4.02 20.67
CA SER A 411 13.81 -2.95 21.46
C SER A 411 14.77 -2.10 20.63
N GLN A 412 15.35 -2.67 19.56
CA GLN A 412 16.20 -2.01 18.56
C GLN A 412 16.11 -2.80 17.25
N VAL A 413 16.23 -2.13 16.10
CA VAL A 413 16.39 -2.79 14.80
C VAL A 413 17.81 -3.36 14.74
N SER A 414 17.93 -4.68 14.84
CA SER A 414 19.23 -5.38 14.90
C SER A 414 19.85 -5.67 13.54
N GLU A 415 19.08 -5.56 12.46
CA GLU A 415 19.49 -5.93 11.11
C GLU A 415 19.74 -4.70 10.23
N PRO A 416 20.77 -4.72 9.36
CA PRO A 416 20.96 -3.69 8.35
C PRO A 416 19.79 -3.73 7.36
N GLY A 417 19.05 -2.63 7.22
CA GLY A 417 17.90 -2.55 6.33
C GLY A 417 16.94 -1.42 6.65
N MET A 418 15.86 -1.33 5.87
CA MET A 418 14.79 -0.36 6.08
C MET A 418 13.75 -0.93 7.05
N ALA A 419 13.61 -0.28 8.21
CA ALA A 419 12.60 -0.66 9.20
C ALA A 419 11.34 0.21 9.08
N TYR A 420 10.20 -0.48 8.95
CA TYR A 420 8.87 0.11 8.91
C TYR A 420 8.08 -0.30 10.15
N VAL A 421 7.61 0.69 10.90
CA VAL A 421 6.59 0.48 11.92
C VAL A 421 5.24 0.41 11.21
N LEU A 422 4.58 -0.74 11.29
CA LEU A 422 3.24 -0.89 10.72
C LEU A 422 2.22 -0.38 11.71
N ASN A 423 1.32 0.50 11.25
CA ASN A 423 0.22 1.04 12.03
C ASN A 423 0.63 1.72 13.36
N PRO A 424 1.55 2.71 13.33
CA PRO A 424 1.88 3.46 14.55
C PRO A 424 0.60 4.09 15.12
N LYS A 425 0.24 3.74 16.36
CA LYS A 425 -0.99 4.27 16.99
C LYS A 425 -0.79 5.73 17.33
N HIS A 426 0.35 6.02 17.92
CA HIS A 426 0.77 7.37 18.27
C HIS A 426 2.02 7.81 17.51
N PRO A 427 2.24 9.13 17.34
CA PRO A 427 3.40 9.67 16.62
C PRO A 427 4.75 9.15 17.14
N GLU A 428 4.91 8.97 18.45
CA GLU A 428 6.17 8.56 19.06
C GLU A 428 6.61 7.13 18.70
N GLU A 429 5.70 6.28 18.23
CA GLU A 429 6.01 4.89 17.89
C GLU A 429 6.84 4.76 16.61
N SER A 430 6.79 5.75 15.72
CA SER A 430 7.56 5.76 14.46
C SER A 430 8.83 6.61 14.53
N ARG A 431 9.34 6.91 15.73
CA ARG A 431 10.51 7.78 15.91
C ARG A 431 11.74 7.18 15.24
N ALA A 432 12.38 7.96 14.37
CA ALA A 432 13.60 7.58 13.64
C ALA A 432 13.46 6.30 12.79
N CYS A 433 12.23 5.93 12.40
CA CYS A 433 11.94 4.78 11.54
C CYS A 433 10.95 5.18 10.44
N CYS A 434 10.88 4.40 9.38
CA CYS A 434 9.79 4.53 8.42
C CYS A 434 8.48 4.00 9.03
N PHE A 435 7.34 4.30 8.43
CA PHE A 435 6.06 3.74 8.84
C PHE A 435 5.16 3.47 7.65
N ARG A 436 4.20 2.56 7.83
CA ARG A 436 3.20 2.22 6.81
C ARG A 436 1.88 1.86 7.47
N PHE A 437 0.77 2.29 6.87
CA PHE A 437 -0.55 1.86 7.29
C PHE A 437 -0.96 0.62 6.52
N VAL A 438 -1.58 -0.34 7.22
CA VAL A 438 -2.08 -1.59 6.65
C VAL A 438 -3.39 -1.93 7.34
N ALA A 439 -4.42 -2.32 6.60
CA ALA A 439 -5.63 -2.83 7.21
C ALA A 439 -5.36 -4.22 7.81
N ASN A 440 -5.26 -4.32 9.14
CA ASN A 440 -4.66 -5.46 9.82
C ASN A 440 -5.51 -6.04 10.96
N VAL A 441 -6.79 -5.67 11.06
CA VAL A 441 -7.70 -6.21 12.10
C VAL A 441 -7.81 -7.73 11.97
N THR A 442 -7.37 -8.43 13.02
CA THR A 442 -7.28 -9.90 13.06
C THR A 442 -8.00 -10.41 14.30
N PRO A 443 -8.93 -11.36 14.15
CA PRO A 443 -9.63 -11.92 15.29
C PRO A 443 -8.73 -12.95 15.98
N HIS A 444 -8.42 -12.75 17.25
CA HIS A 444 -7.61 -13.69 18.04
C HIS A 444 -8.44 -14.47 19.04
N VAL A 445 -8.10 -15.75 19.24
CA VAL A 445 -8.67 -16.59 20.28
C VAL A 445 -8.11 -16.17 21.65
N GLY A 446 -8.93 -15.49 22.44
CA GLY A 446 -8.62 -15.06 23.79
C GLY A 446 -9.01 -16.07 24.87
N ARG A 447 -8.76 -15.71 26.14
CA ARG A 447 -9.18 -16.52 27.31
C ARG A 447 -10.70 -16.63 27.41
N ALA A 448 -11.42 -15.55 27.09
CA ALA A 448 -12.87 -15.53 27.11
C ALA A 448 -13.47 -16.50 26.07
N ASP A 449 -12.90 -16.54 24.87
CA ASP A 449 -13.32 -17.46 23.81
C ASP A 449 -13.14 -18.93 24.24
N ARG A 450 -11.98 -19.27 24.82
CA ARG A 450 -11.71 -20.65 25.28
C ARG A 450 -12.67 -21.07 26.38
N ARG A 451 -12.94 -20.18 27.35
CA ARG A 451 -13.93 -20.44 28.40
C ARG A 451 -15.32 -20.66 27.80
N TRP A 452 -15.72 -19.76 26.89
CA TRP A 452 -17.02 -19.84 26.25
C TRP A 452 -17.21 -21.15 25.46
N VAL A 453 -16.20 -21.56 24.67
CA VAL A 453 -16.23 -22.84 23.93
C VAL A 453 -16.29 -24.02 24.89
N SER A 454 -15.48 -24.05 25.95
CA SER A 454 -15.53 -25.14 26.94
C SER A 454 -16.90 -25.26 27.64
N GLU A 455 -17.64 -24.17 27.79
CA GLU A 455 -18.95 -24.13 28.45
C GLU A 455 -20.11 -24.50 27.49
N HIS A 456 -20.04 -24.09 26.23
CA HIS A 456 -21.16 -24.19 25.27
C HIS A 456 -20.97 -25.24 24.18
N HIS A 457 -19.72 -25.59 23.87
CA HIS A 457 -19.34 -26.51 22.80
C HIS A 457 -18.17 -27.42 23.24
N PRO A 458 -18.37 -28.29 24.24
CA PRO A 458 -17.30 -29.13 24.80
C PRO A 458 -16.70 -30.13 23.79
N ASP A 459 -17.42 -30.41 22.70
CA ASP A 459 -16.96 -31.27 21.60
C ASP A 459 -16.00 -30.56 20.64
N LEU A 460 -15.86 -29.22 20.74
CA LEU A 460 -14.91 -28.45 19.95
C LEU A 460 -13.64 -28.24 20.77
N ASP A 461 -12.52 -28.80 20.29
CA ASP A 461 -11.23 -28.55 20.90
C ASP A 461 -10.64 -27.23 20.37
N VAL A 462 -10.40 -26.30 21.29
CA VAL A 462 -9.70 -25.05 21.01
C VAL A 462 -8.33 -25.13 21.66
N LEU A 463 -7.37 -25.54 20.84
CA LEU A 463 -6.00 -25.75 21.29
C LEU A 463 -5.42 -24.49 21.98
N PRO A 464 -4.61 -24.67 23.04
CA PRO A 464 -3.92 -23.56 23.68
C PRO A 464 -2.93 -22.87 22.72
N GLY A 465 -2.65 -21.58 22.97
CA GLY A 465 -1.74 -20.73 22.18
C GLY A 465 -2.44 -19.57 21.44
N GLU A 466 -1.67 -18.57 21.03
CA GLU A 466 -2.17 -17.48 20.17
C GLU A 466 -2.59 -18.04 18.82
N ARG A 467 -3.87 -17.89 18.47
CA ARG A 467 -4.43 -18.37 17.21
C ARG A 467 -5.41 -17.35 16.65
N ILE A 468 -5.43 -17.23 15.33
CA ILE A 468 -6.47 -16.51 14.60
C ILE A 468 -7.76 -17.31 14.75
N LYS A 469 -8.89 -16.65 15.06
CA LYS A 469 -10.20 -17.30 15.12
C LYS A 469 -10.53 -17.88 13.75
N ASP A 470 -11.02 -19.12 13.71
CA ASP A 470 -11.46 -19.75 12.48
C ASP A 470 -12.91 -19.37 12.15
N PHE A 471 -13.37 -19.74 10.95
CA PHE A 471 -14.74 -19.48 10.52
C PHE A 471 -15.79 -20.22 11.34
N THR A 472 -15.43 -21.36 11.94
CA THR A 472 -16.34 -22.09 12.84
C THR A 472 -16.65 -21.26 14.08
N LEU A 473 -15.62 -20.78 14.77
CA LEU A 473 -15.78 -19.98 15.98
C LEU A 473 -16.49 -18.66 15.68
N MET A 474 -16.12 -17.97 14.59
CA MET A 474 -16.80 -16.73 14.18
C MET A 474 -18.29 -16.94 13.90
N ALA A 475 -18.67 -18.04 13.23
CA ALA A 475 -20.07 -18.36 12.99
C ALA A 475 -20.83 -18.73 14.26
N LEU A 476 -20.19 -19.39 15.22
CA LEU A 476 -20.81 -19.74 16.50
C LEU A 476 -21.00 -18.53 17.41
N GLN A 477 -20.11 -17.53 17.29
CA GLN A 477 -20.18 -16.26 18.00
C GLN A 477 -21.05 -15.20 17.31
N SER A 478 -21.82 -15.57 16.29
CA SER A 478 -22.78 -14.65 15.67
C SER A 478 -24.09 -14.56 16.45
N GLU A 479 -24.72 -13.39 16.47
CA GLU A 479 -26.06 -13.22 17.03
C GLU A 479 -27.13 -13.67 16.01
N GLY A 480 -28.06 -14.55 16.43
CA GLY A 480 -29.12 -15.07 15.56
C GLY A 480 -28.73 -16.36 14.84
N ILE A 481 -28.76 -16.37 13.51
CA ILE A 481 -28.41 -17.57 12.73
C ILE A 481 -26.90 -17.83 12.79
N THR A 482 -26.47 -19.08 12.90
CA THR A 482 -25.04 -19.45 12.94
C THR A 482 -24.42 -19.39 11.55
N ARG A 483 -23.89 -18.23 11.16
CA ARG A 483 -23.31 -17.99 9.82
C ARG A 483 -22.08 -17.08 9.89
N VAL A 484 -21.19 -17.28 8.94
CA VAL A 484 -20.12 -16.32 8.64
C VAL A 484 -20.69 -15.27 7.70
N GLY A 485 -20.43 -14.01 7.97
CA GLY A 485 -20.69 -12.92 7.04
C GLY A 485 -19.44 -12.58 6.24
N VAL A 486 -19.65 -12.27 4.98
CA VAL A 486 -18.63 -11.79 4.06
C VAL A 486 -19.08 -10.43 3.55
N LEU A 487 -18.26 -9.40 3.77
CA LEU A 487 -18.47 -8.05 3.28
C LEU A 487 -17.41 -7.72 2.22
N ARG A 488 -17.87 -7.28 1.04
CA ARG A 488 -17.04 -6.61 0.04
C ARG A 488 -17.60 -5.24 -0.26
N MET A 489 -16.73 -4.24 -0.30
CA MET A 489 -17.09 -2.87 -0.70
C MET A 489 -16.05 -2.29 -1.65
N ASP A 490 -16.48 -1.36 -2.49
CA ASP A 490 -15.67 -0.73 -3.54
C ASP A 490 -16.10 0.74 -3.74
N VAL A 491 -15.17 1.63 -4.06
CA VAL A 491 -15.47 3.04 -4.37
C VAL A 491 -16.11 3.16 -5.74
N ASP A 492 -17.29 3.77 -5.79
CA ASP A 492 -18.02 3.92 -7.03
C ASP A 492 -17.30 4.88 -7.99
N ASN A 493 -17.19 4.47 -9.27
CA ASN A 493 -16.71 5.30 -10.38
C ASN A 493 -15.30 5.88 -10.21
N LEU A 494 -14.40 5.22 -9.47
CA LEU A 494 -13.06 5.75 -9.20
C LEU A 494 -12.28 6.10 -10.48
N GLY A 495 -12.42 5.32 -11.54
CA GLY A 495 -11.83 5.65 -12.84
C GLY A 495 -12.30 7.00 -13.41
N ALA A 496 -13.57 7.35 -13.23
CA ALA A 496 -14.11 8.66 -13.61
C ALA A 496 -13.65 9.77 -12.64
N VAL A 497 -13.48 9.46 -11.36
CA VAL A 497 -12.93 10.40 -10.37
C VAL A 497 -11.54 10.88 -10.80
N PHE A 498 -10.63 9.94 -11.07
CA PHE A 498 -9.27 10.28 -11.49
C PHE A 498 -9.22 10.86 -12.92
N GLY A 499 -10.12 10.47 -13.83
CA GLY A 499 -10.03 10.83 -15.25
C GLY A 499 -10.85 12.05 -15.69
N GLN A 500 -12.01 12.28 -15.06
CA GLN A 500 -12.98 13.29 -15.48
C GLN A 500 -13.25 14.32 -14.38
N TYR A 501 -13.35 13.89 -13.13
CA TYR A 501 -13.79 14.77 -12.03
C TYR A 501 -12.64 15.51 -11.35
N LEU A 502 -11.42 14.95 -11.40
CA LEU A 502 -10.19 15.59 -10.99
C LEU A 502 -9.13 15.43 -12.09
N ARG A 503 -9.20 16.30 -13.12
CA ARG A 503 -8.23 16.36 -14.23
C ARG A 503 -6.99 17.15 -13.82
N GLY A 504 -6.29 16.62 -12.83
CA GLY A 504 -5.28 17.34 -12.10
C GLY A 504 -3.83 17.08 -12.52
N SER A 505 -2.93 17.82 -11.87
CA SER A 505 -1.48 17.63 -11.94
C SER A 505 -1.04 16.26 -11.39
N MET A 506 0.24 15.93 -11.57
CA MET A 506 0.86 14.77 -10.92
C MET A 506 0.69 14.80 -9.40
N ALA A 507 0.87 15.97 -8.78
CA ALA A 507 0.72 16.15 -7.34
C ALA A 507 -0.72 15.90 -6.89
N GLN A 508 -1.73 16.33 -7.65
CA GLN A 508 -3.14 16.07 -7.32
C GLN A 508 -3.50 14.59 -7.42
N THR A 509 -2.95 13.89 -8.42
CA THR A 509 -3.11 12.43 -8.55
C THR A 509 -2.49 11.70 -7.36
N SER A 510 -1.28 12.11 -6.95
CA SER A 510 -0.59 11.57 -5.77
C SER A 510 -1.37 11.83 -4.48
N ALA A 511 -1.83 13.07 -4.26
CA ALA A 511 -2.60 13.49 -3.09
C ALA A 511 -3.93 12.71 -2.96
N LEU A 512 -4.64 12.52 -4.08
CA LEU A 512 -5.89 11.75 -4.09
C LEU A 512 -5.65 10.29 -3.70
N SER A 513 -4.62 9.65 -4.27
CA SER A 513 -4.29 8.27 -3.93
C SER A 513 -3.84 8.13 -2.47
N ALA A 514 -3.06 9.09 -1.95
CA ALA A 514 -2.62 9.09 -0.57
C ALA A 514 -3.81 9.23 0.39
N ALA A 515 -4.77 10.11 0.08
CA ALA A 515 -5.97 10.28 0.90
C ALA A 515 -6.85 9.02 0.95
N LEU A 516 -7.00 8.31 -0.18
CA LEU A 516 -7.68 7.00 -0.20
C LEU A 516 -6.92 5.96 0.64
N GLU A 517 -5.60 5.88 0.52
CA GLU A 517 -4.77 5.00 1.34
C GLU A 517 -4.99 5.24 2.84
N LEU A 518 -5.00 6.52 3.28
CA LEU A 518 -5.23 6.87 4.69
C LEU A 518 -6.59 6.39 5.20
N PHE A 519 -7.63 6.39 4.35
CA PHE A 519 -8.93 5.85 4.72
C PHE A 519 -8.93 4.32 4.82
N PHE A 520 -8.56 3.62 3.74
CA PHE A 520 -8.70 2.15 3.66
C PHE A 520 -7.65 1.39 4.48
N ALA A 521 -6.41 1.89 4.55
CA ALA A 521 -5.35 1.25 5.31
C ALA A 521 -5.27 1.76 6.76
N GLY A 522 -5.69 3.00 7.02
CA GLY A 522 -5.65 3.64 8.34
C GLY A 522 -6.99 3.62 9.05
N HIS A 523 -7.94 4.44 8.58
CA HIS A 523 -9.24 4.70 9.22
C HIS A 523 -10.09 3.43 9.38
N LEU A 524 -10.09 2.53 8.39
CA LEU A 524 -10.84 1.27 8.42
C LEU A 524 -10.52 0.40 9.65
N ASN A 525 -9.25 0.36 10.08
CA ASN A 525 -8.85 -0.42 11.26
C ASN A 525 -9.64 0.00 12.52
N ARG A 526 -9.90 1.29 12.67
CA ARG A 526 -10.68 1.81 13.79
C ARG A 526 -12.15 1.43 13.66
N ILE A 527 -12.73 1.63 12.48
CA ILE A 527 -14.14 1.26 12.22
C ILE A 527 -14.37 -0.22 12.57
N CYS A 528 -13.50 -1.10 12.09
CA CYS A 528 -13.62 -2.53 12.39
C CYS A 528 -13.53 -2.80 13.90
N ARG A 529 -12.60 -2.16 14.62
CA ARG A 529 -12.50 -2.34 16.09
C ARG A 529 -13.75 -1.82 16.81
N ASP A 530 -14.25 -0.65 16.44
CA ASP A 530 -15.44 -0.03 17.05
C ASP A 530 -16.71 -0.86 16.81
N VAL A 531 -16.88 -1.41 15.60
CA VAL A 531 -18.02 -2.28 15.27
C VAL A 531 -17.90 -3.63 15.94
N ALA A 532 -16.69 -4.21 16.01
CA ALA A 532 -16.47 -5.46 16.74
C ALA A 532 -16.78 -5.32 18.24
N ALA A 533 -16.42 -4.18 18.85
CA ALA A 533 -16.65 -3.90 20.27
C ALA A 533 -18.14 -3.71 20.65
N GLN A 534 -19.03 -3.51 19.66
CA GLN A 534 -20.48 -3.44 19.89
C GLN A 534 -21.14 -4.82 20.00
N GLY A 535 -20.42 -5.90 19.71
CA GLY A 535 -20.92 -7.27 19.79
C GLY A 535 -20.86 -7.84 21.20
N ARG A 536 -21.58 -8.96 21.43
CA ARG A 536 -21.42 -9.76 22.66
C ARG A 536 -20.05 -10.44 22.76
N TYR A 537 -19.41 -10.66 21.61
CA TYR A 537 -18.14 -11.33 21.50
C TYR A 537 -17.14 -10.39 20.83
N ASP A 538 -16.00 -10.18 21.48
CA ASP A 538 -14.94 -9.35 20.96
C ASP A 538 -14.26 -9.99 19.74
N ASN A 539 -13.67 -9.14 18.90
CA ASN A 539 -12.77 -9.54 17.82
C ASN A 539 -13.37 -10.60 16.89
N THR A 540 -14.53 -10.28 16.31
CA THR A 540 -15.26 -11.16 15.38
C THR A 540 -15.11 -10.74 13.91
N LEU A 541 -14.25 -9.77 13.62
CA LEU A 541 -13.98 -9.25 12.28
C LEU A 541 -12.55 -9.56 11.85
N TYR A 542 -12.42 -10.03 10.62
CA TYR A 542 -11.16 -10.38 9.98
C TYR A 542 -11.02 -9.62 8.67
N VAL A 543 -10.15 -8.62 8.66
CA VAL A 543 -9.80 -7.93 7.41
C VAL A 543 -8.83 -8.83 6.64
N ILE A 544 -9.29 -9.33 5.50
CA ILE A 544 -8.49 -10.15 4.58
C ILE A 544 -7.67 -9.25 3.67
N TYR A 545 -8.30 -8.21 3.14
CA TYR A 545 -7.69 -7.20 2.29
C TYR A 545 -8.43 -5.87 2.46
N ALA A 546 -7.69 -4.78 2.50
CA ALA A 546 -8.20 -3.46 2.14
C ALA A 546 -7.03 -2.61 1.64
N GLY A 547 -7.22 -1.91 0.52
CA GLY A 547 -6.17 -1.11 -0.07
C GLY A 547 -6.59 -0.54 -1.42
N GLY A 548 -6.14 0.68 -1.71
CA GLY A 548 -6.67 1.44 -2.85
C GLY A 548 -8.09 1.88 -2.55
N ASP A 549 -9.07 1.16 -3.08
CA ASP A 549 -10.48 1.49 -3.10
C ASP A 549 -11.43 0.34 -2.74
N ASP A 550 -10.92 -0.89 -2.66
CA ASP A 550 -11.70 -2.06 -2.28
C ASP A 550 -11.34 -2.59 -0.87
N LEU A 551 -12.33 -3.25 -0.26
CA LEU A 551 -12.16 -3.98 0.99
C LEU A 551 -12.86 -5.33 0.95
N PHE A 552 -12.29 -6.28 1.68
CA PHE A 552 -12.82 -7.62 1.89
C PHE A 552 -12.64 -8.04 3.35
N VAL A 553 -13.78 -8.18 4.04
CA VAL A 553 -13.85 -8.49 5.47
C VAL A 553 -14.72 -9.72 5.69
N VAL A 554 -14.27 -10.61 6.55
CA VAL A 554 -14.98 -11.84 6.94
C VAL A 554 -15.18 -11.82 8.45
N GLY A 555 -16.31 -12.33 8.95
CA GLY A 555 -16.57 -12.32 10.38
C GLY A 555 -17.91 -12.89 10.80
N ALA A 556 -18.34 -12.60 12.03
CA ALA A 556 -19.69 -12.89 12.48
C ALA A 556 -20.71 -12.11 11.62
N TRP A 557 -21.74 -12.80 11.09
CA TRP A 557 -22.60 -12.20 10.06
C TRP A 557 -23.36 -10.96 10.53
N ASP A 558 -23.79 -10.94 11.79
CA ASP A 558 -24.58 -9.87 12.39
C ASP A 558 -23.79 -8.56 12.50
N ARG A 559 -22.45 -8.63 12.43
CA ARG A 559 -21.59 -7.44 12.38
C ARG A 559 -21.46 -6.86 10.97
N MET A 560 -21.69 -7.62 9.90
CA MET A 560 -21.44 -7.16 8.52
C MET A 560 -22.31 -5.98 8.09
N PRO A 561 -23.65 -5.96 8.34
CA PRO A 561 -24.48 -4.81 7.97
C PRO A 561 -24.08 -3.53 8.72
N LEU A 562 -23.77 -3.65 10.01
CA LEU A 562 -23.31 -2.53 10.84
C LEU A 562 -21.96 -1.99 10.36
N LEU A 563 -21.05 -2.90 9.99
CA LEU A 563 -19.77 -2.53 9.42
C LEU A 563 -19.95 -1.79 8.09
N ALA A 564 -20.79 -2.30 7.20
CA ALA A 564 -21.07 -1.67 5.90
C ALA A 564 -21.66 -0.27 6.05
N GLU A 565 -22.63 -0.09 6.96
CA GLU A 565 -23.23 1.20 7.27
C GLU A 565 -22.17 2.18 7.82
N ARG A 566 -21.35 1.72 8.78
CA ARG A 566 -20.35 2.57 9.40
C ARG A 566 -19.23 2.97 8.44
N VAL A 567 -18.74 2.04 7.61
CA VAL A 567 -17.74 2.33 6.58
C VAL A 567 -18.28 3.36 5.59
N ARG A 568 -19.52 3.20 5.12
CA ARG A 568 -20.14 4.16 4.20
C ARG A 568 -20.33 5.54 4.85
N GLY A 569 -20.80 5.59 6.09
CA GLY A 569 -21.01 6.84 6.82
C GLY A 569 -19.71 7.60 7.07
N ASP A 570 -18.69 6.92 7.56
CA ASP A 570 -17.38 7.51 7.81
C ASP A 570 -16.68 7.93 6.51
N PHE A 571 -16.79 7.16 5.42
CA PHE A 571 -16.26 7.57 4.11
C PHE A 571 -16.97 8.82 3.57
N SER A 572 -18.30 8.89 3.72
CA SER A 572 -19.07 10.07 3.35
C SER A 572 -18.60 11.29 4.13
N ALA A 573 -18.39 11.19 5.45
CA ALA A 573 -17.85 12.28 6.26
C ALA A 573 -16.41 12.65 5.85
N TYR A 574 -15.54 11.66 5.64
CA TYR A 574 -14.14 11.83 5.26
C TYR A 574 -13.98 12.57 3.92
N THR A 575 -14.91 12.34 3.00
CA THR A 575 -14.94 12.98 1.66
C THR A 575 -15.78 14.26 1.60
N GLY A 576 -16.27 14.77 2.74
CA GLY A 576 -17.05 16.02 2.79
C GLY A 576 -18.48 15.90 2.30
N HIS A 577 -19.07 14.73 2.44
CA HIS A 577 -20.39 14.36 1.92
C HIS A 577 -20.51 14.62 0.42
N ASN A 578 -19.41 14.44 -0.33
CA ASN A 578 -19.39 14.59 -1.77
C ASN A 578 -20.29 13.50 -2.42
N PRO A 579 -21.37 13.88 -3.13
CA PRO A 579 -22.33 12.92 -3.68
C PRO A 579 -21.75 12.06 -4.82
N HIS A 580 -20.58 12.43 -5.35
CA HIS A 580 -19.89 11.70 -6.42
C HIS A 580 -18.80 10.75 -5.89
N LEU A 581 -18.62 10.70 -4.56
CA LEU A 581 -17.72 9.78 -3.87
C LEU A 581 -18.54 8.89 -2.96
N THR A 582 -19.00 7.78 -3.51
CA THR A 582 -19.83 6.80 -2.79
C THR A 582 -19.16 5.44 -2.73
N LEU A 583 -19.66 4.60 -1.83
CA LEU A 583 -19.24 3.21 -1.68
C LEU A 583 -20.44 2.31 -1.95
N SER A 584 -20.23 1.30 -2.79
CA SER A 584 -21.14 0.18 -2.97
C SER A 584 -20.58 -1.05 -2.26
N GLY A 585 -21.47 -1.93 -1.79
CA GLY A 585 -21.06 -3.13 -1.10
C GLY A 585 -22.08 -4.25 -1.14
N GLY A 586 -21.59 -5.47 -1.01
CA GLY A 586 -22.37 -6.69 -0.92
C GLY A 586 -22.05 -7.46 0.35
N VAL A 587 -23.09 -7.99 1.00
CA VAL A 587 -22.97 -8.90 2.14
C VAL A 587 -23.52 -10.27 1.76
N THR A 588 -22.74 -11.32 1.95
CA THR A 588 -23.21 -12.70 1.86
C THR A 588 -23.11 -13.42 3.20
N LEU A 589 -23.96 -14.42 3.40
CA LEU A 589 -24.07 -15.18 4.63
C LEU A 589 -23.84 -16.65 4.33
N GLU A 590 -22.70 -17.17 4.78
CA GLU A 590 -22.22 -18.48 4.37
C GLU A 590 -22.12 -19.46 5.54
N GLY A 591 -22.20 -20.74 5.21
CA GLY A 591 -21.96 -21.82 6.16
C GLY A 591 -20.48 -21.93 6.52
N ARG A 592 -20.17 -22.43 7.73
CA ARG A 592 -18.79 -22.60 8.24
C ARG A 592 -17.84 -23.43 7.36
N LYS A 593 -18.36 -24.22 6.41
CA LYS A 593 -17.58 -25.06 5.48
C LYS A 593 -17.61 -24.54 4.02
N PHE A 594 -18.14 -23.35 3.79
CA PHE A 594 -18.24 -22.77 2.45
C PHE A 594 -16.85 -22.52 1.85
N PRO A 595 -16.57 -22.95 0.61
CA PRO A 595 -15.32 -22.61 -0.09
C PRO A 595 -15.33 -21.14 -0.44
N LEU A 596 -14.25 -20.43 -0.10
CA LEU A 596 -14.11 -19.00 -0.37
C LEU A 596 -13.66 -18.73 -1.80
#